data_AF-A0A945S8A6-F1
#
_entry.id   AF-A0A945S8A6-F1
#
_cell.length_a   1.000
_cell.length_b   1.000
_cell.length_c   1.000
_cell.angle_alpha   90.00
_cell.angle_beta   90.00
_cell.angle_gamma   90.00
#
_symmetry.space_group_name_H-M   'P 1'
#
loop_
_entity.id
_entity.type
_entity.pdbx_description
1 polymer ?
#
loop_
_entity_poly.entity_id
_entity_poly.type
_entity_poly.pdbx_seq_one_letter_code
_entity_poly.pdbx_strand_id
1 'polypeptide(L)'
;MGFFGTLIFLATIVGVCFAVGHFLHRYRELEAELLRTRRQRSEVIDFLNHFSRSVATVAEIDHAMQLVAHYLADVLGAESLGIYTVDPNPADADEKRLRGAAVAGMFPLFHGESEIVLAKVKYRLEHLKHEFVTFGDGILGRVAATDSSVLVRDAATYGVPEEIPPRVHTLMAVPMRVENQLHGVVCAVNCREEARVFEEEDLQMLETLSYQAALASNLVNVYSERSKQERILQELHFGREIQRSLLPAQVPEWGSYDFTAFGKPALEVAGDYYDFVEIDENRLMIVVADATGKGVPACMLMAMCRSFVRSLVERYAGLEHFLKELNLRLFRGTDAANFLTMGLVVIDKKTHVCEYGCAGHPPLLIRTALDKTLEIKPEGPALGLLPNEFGVHFDTLTFLFNPGTSLLLFTDGITEALNRDGTEFGQERLKAIWDASATAAPEEMSQNIVDGVKDFVGDTPQSDDQTMVIVSLAAEEPTDA
;
A
#
# COMPACT_ATOMS: atom_id res chain seq x y z
N MET A 1 -18.50 23.93 63.53
CA MET A 1 -18.62 23.90 62.05
C MET A 1 -17.30 24.11 61.29
N GLY A 2 -16.19 24.56 61.90
CA GLY A 2 -14.96 24.88 61.15
C GLY A 2 -14.09 23.69 60.70
N PHE A 3 -14.10 22.57 61.42
CA PHE A 3 -13.19 21.43 61.18
C PHE A 3 -13.60 20.54 59.99
N PHE A 4 -14.91 20.41 59.75
CA PHE A 4 -15.43 19.60 58.65
C PHE A 4 -15.22 20.28 57.29
N GLY A 5 -15.36 21.61 57.24
CA GLY A 5 -15.13 22.40 56.02
C GLY A 5 -13.66 22.43 55.60
N THR A 6 -12.73 22.44 56.56
CA THR A 6 -11.29 22.37 56.28
C THR A 6 -10.89 20.99 55.77
N LEU A 7 -11.46 19.92 56.31
CA LEU A 7 -11.18 18.55 55.85
C LEU A 7 -11.66 18.32 54.41
N ILE A 8 -12.85 18.79 54.07
CA ILE A 8 -13.41 18.71 52.72
C ILE A 8 -12.53 19.51 51.75
N PHE A 9 -12.16 20.75 52.10
CA PHE A 9 -11.32 21.59 51.27
C PHE A 9 -9.94 20.96 50.98
N LEU A 10 -9.33 20.34 51.98
CA LEU A 10 -8.04 19.65 51.82
C LEU A 10 -8.17 18.42 50.90
N ALA A 11 -9.25 17.65 51.04
CA ALA A 11 -9.54 16.50 50.19
C ALA A 11 -9.76 16.91 48.73
N THR A 12 -10.45 18.04 48.48
CA THR A 12 -10.65 18.57 47.13
C THR A 12 -9.33 19.00 46.49
N ILE A 13 -8.45 19.66 47.25
CA ILE A 13 -7.12 20.07 46.75
C ILE A 13 -6.29 18.84 46.39
N VAL A 14 -6.27 17.81 47.24
CA VAL A 14 -5.55 16.56 46.96
C VAL A 14 -6.10 15.87 45.71
N GLY A 15 -7.43 15.82 45.54
CA GLY A 15 -8.07 15.27 44.35
C GLY A 15 -7.73 16.01 43.07
N VAL A 16 -7.71 17.35 43.11
CA VAL A 16 -7.31 18.18 41.96
C VAL A 16 -5.83 18.01 41.64
N CYS A 17 -4.95 18.00 42.63
CA CYS A 17 -3.52 17.76 42.42
C CYS A 17 -3.26 16.38 41.81
N PHE A 18 -4.00 15.35 42.23
CA PHE A 18 -3.90 14.01 41.65
C PHE A 18 -4.39 13.97 40.20
N ALA A 19 -5.52 14.61 39.90
CA ALA A 19 -6.06 14.69 38.54
C ALA A 19 -5.14 15.45 37.58
N VAL A 20 -4.54 16.56 38.03
CA VAL A 20 -3.56 17.33 37.24
C VAL A 20 -2.28 16.54 37.04
N GLY A 21 -1.79 15.83 38.07
CA GLY A 21 -0.63 14.95 37.96
C GLY A 21 -0.84 13.82 36.95
N HIS A 22 -2.01 13.17 37.01
CA HIS A 22 -2.40 12.13 36.07
C HIS A 22 -2.53 12.67 34.63
N PHE A 23 -3.12 13.86 34.45
CA PHE A 23 -3.24 14.50 33.15
C PHE A 23 -1.88 14.88 32.55
N LEU A 24 -0.96 15.45 33.35
CA LEU A 24 0.39 15.81 32.91
C LEU A 24 1.24 14.58 32.59
N HIS A 25 1.05 13.48 33.32
CA HIS A 25 1.72 12.21 33.03
C HIS A 25 1.24 11.65 31.69
N ARG A 26 -0.08 11.59 31.49
CA ARG A 26 -0.69 11.13 30.23
C ARG A 26 -0.33 12.01 29.03
N TYR A 27 -0.21 13.32 29.24
CA TYR A 27 0.24 14.26 28.20
C TYR A 27 1.69 13.99 27.77
N ARG A 28 2.59 13.72 28.73
CA ARG A 28 4.00 13.38 28.44
C ARG A 28 4.15 12.02 27.76
N GLU A 29 3.30 11.06 28.10
CA GLU A 29 3.23 9.78 27.40
C GLU A 29 2.79 9.96 25.95
N LEU A 30 1.71 10.70 25.70
CA LEU A 30 1.27 11.04 24.35
C LEU A 30 2.33 11.82 23.55
N GLU A 31 3.03 12.75 24.18
CA GLU A 31 4.09 13.54 23.53
C GLU A 31 5.30 12.67 23.15
N ALA A 32 5.69 11.73 24.02
CA ALA A 32 6.74 10.76 23.74
C ALA A 32 6.33 9.76 22.65
N GLU A 33 5.07 9.32 22.65
CA GLU A 33 4.48 8.45 21.63
C GLU A 33 4.40 9.16 20.27
N LEU A 34 4.01 10.44 20.25
CA LEU A 34 3.97 11.29 19.06
C LEU A 34 5.37 11.59 18.51
N LEU A 35 6.38 11.78 19.36
CA LEU A 35 7.78 11.93 18.96
C LEU A 35 8.40 10.62 18.43
N ARG A 36 8.04 9.46 18.99
CA ARG A 36 8.42 8.14 18.47
C ARG A 36 7.77 7.88 17.10
N THR A 37 6.48 8.18 16.98
CA THR A 37 5.74 8.09 15.71
C THR A 37 6.32 9.04 14.64
N ARG A 38 6.76 10.25 15.02
CA ARG A 38 7.46 11.17 14.11
C ARG A 38 8.85 10.69 13.69
N ARG A 39 9.60 10.00 14.58
CA ARG A 39 10.91 9.42 14.25
C ARG A 39 10.80 8.19 13.34
N GLN A 40 9.84 7.29 13.59
CA GLN A 40 9.53 6.17 12.71
C GLN A 40 9.06 6.62 11.31
N ARG A 41 8.31 7.74 11.22
CA ARG A 41 7.88 8.30 9.92
C ARG A 41 9.01 8.95 9.11
N SER A 42 10.01 9.54 9.78
CA SER A 42 11.13 10.21 9.09
C SER A 42 11.99 9.23 8.29
N GLU A 43 12.10 7.96 8.70
CA GLU A 43 12.95 6.96 8.04
C GLU A 43 12.30 6.40 6.75
N VAL A 44 10.97 6.32 6.71
CA VAL A 44 10.19 5.98 5.49
C VAL A 44 10.22 7.12 4.47
N ILE A 45 10.24 8.36 4.95
CA ILE A 45 10.40 9.61 4.19
C ILE A 45 11.83 9.74 3.63
N ASP A 46 12.85 9.34 4.40
CA ASP A 46 14.22 9.34 3.89
C ASP A 46 14.44 8.25 2.82
N PHE A 47 13.75 7.11 2.94
CA PHE A 47 13.75 6.05 1.93
C PHE A 47 13.18 6.48 0.58
N LEU A 48 11.98 7.05 0.58
CA LEU A 48 11.25 7.40 -0.64
C LEU A 48 11.88 8.62 -1.34
N ASN A 49 12.46 9.56 -0.59
CA ASN A 49 13.19 10.70 -1.15
C ASN A 49 14.52 10.25 -1.73
N HIS A 50 15.15 9.24 -1.15
CA HIS A 50 16.38 8.66 -1.68
C HIS A 50 16.09 7.76 -2.90
N PHE A 51 14.99 7.02 -2.90
CA PHE A 51 14.56 6.18 -4.03
C PHE A 51 14.07 7.02 -5.24
N SER A 52 13.31 8.09 -4.97
CA SER A 52 12.85 9.06 -6.00
C SER A 52 14.02 9.85 -6.60
N ARG A 53 15.09 10.13 -5.83
CA ARG A 53 16.27 10.87 -6.29
C ARG A 53 17.43 10.01 -6.78
N SER A 54 17.42 8.71 -6.56
CA SER A 54 18.60 7.89 -6.80
C SER A 54 18.26 6.61 -7.55
N VAL A 55 18.53 6.67 -8.85
CA VAL A 55 19.01 5.48 -9.54
C VAL A 55 20.41 5.16 -8.97
N ALA A 56 20.59 3.97 -8.39
CA ALA A 56 21.85 3.19 -8.28
C ALA A 56 22.59 3.07 -6.91
N THR A 57 22.60 1.86 -6.32
CA THR A 57 23.76 0.97 -5.98
C THR A 57 23.38 -0.13 -4.96
N VAL A 58 24.25 -1.15 -4.76
CA VAL A 58 24.07 -2.26 -3.78
C VAL A 58 23.81 -1.77 -2.35
N ALA A 59 24.34 -0.61 -1.96
CA ALA A 59 24.16 -0.03 -0.63
C ALA A 59 22.73 0.47 -0.35
N GLU A 60 21.98 0.86 -1.39
CA GLU A 60 20.61 1.36 -1.28
C GLU A 60 19.61 0.21 -1.06
N ILE A 61 19.98 -0.99 -1.48
CA ILE A 61 19.16 -2.18 -1.38
C ILE A 61 19.22 -2.79 0.03
N ASP A 62 20.40 -2.80 0.64
CA ASP A 62 20.58 -3.12 2.06
C ASP A 62 19.71 -2.23 2.94
N HIS A 63 19.51 -0.97 2.53
CA HIS A 63 18.66 -0.02 3.22
C HIS A 63 17.16 -0.33 3.00
N ALA A 64 16.74 -0.68 1.77
CA ALA A 64 15.36 -1.09 1.48
C ALA A 64 14.94 -2.31 2.32
N MET A 65 15.78 -3.35 2.39
CA MET A 65 15.53 -4.54 3.20
C MET A 65 15.43 -4.20 4.69
N GLN A 66 16.24 -3.24 5.16
CA GLN A 66 16.15 -2.74 6.53
C GLN A 66 14.81 -2.09 6.84
N LEU A 67 14.27 -1.31 5.92
CA LEU A 67 12.99 -0.63 6.12
C LEU A 67 11.82 -1.60 6.11
N VAL A 68 11.86 -2.60 5.23
CA VAL A 68 10.87 -3.69 5.25
C VAL A 68 10.90 -4.39 6.61
N ALA A 69 12.08 -4.67 7.16
CA ALA A 69 12.17 -5.28 8.49
C ALA A 69 11.53 -4.41 9.59
N HIS A 70 11.75 -3.09 9.56
CA HIS A 70 11.16 -2.16 10.52
C HIS A 70 9.63 -2.05 10.37
N TYR A 71 9.14 -1.95 9.14
CA TYR A 71 7.71 -1.93 8.83
C TYR A 71 7.00 -3.20 9.33
N LEU A 72 7.55 -4.37 9.03
CA LEU A 72 7.00 -5.64 9.50
C LEU A 72 6.99 -5.73 11.03
N ALA A 73 8.08 -5.32 11.68
CA ALA A 73 8.14 -5.31 13.15
C ALA A 73 7.09 -4.38 13.76
N ASP A 74 6.83 -3.23 13.13
CA ASP A 74 5.85 -2.25 13.61
C ASP A 74 4.41 -2.72 13.43
N VAL A 75 4.05 -3.23 12.25
CA VAL A 75 2.70 -3.73 11.96
C VAL A 75 2.33 -4.89 12.88
N LEU A 76 3.28 -5.79 13.16
CA LEU A 76 3.07 -6.96 14.02
C LEU A 76 3.16 -6.63 15.52
N GLY A 77 3.62 -5.42 15.87
CA GLY A 77 3.92 -5.06 17.26
C GLY A 77 5.07 -5.88 17.86
N ALA A 78 6.01 -6.34 17.03
CA ALA A 78 7.16 -7.14 17.45
C ALA A 78 8.26 -6.28 18.07
N GLU A 79 8.93 -6.80 19.10
CA GLU A 79 10.08 -6.14 19.73
C GLU A 79 11.26 -6.07 18.75
N SER A 80 11.47 -7.16 18.00
CA SER A 80 12.51 -7.24 16.99
C SER A 80 12.15 -8.21 15.86
N LEU A 81 12.79 -8.04 14.71
CA LEU A 81 12.57 -8.87 13.54
C LEU A 81 13.87 -9.00 12.73
N GLY A 82 14.15 -10.19 12.24
CA GLY A 82 15.28 -10.51 11.38
C GLY A 82 14.79 -11.02 10.03
N ILE A 83 15.44 -10.57 8.95
CA ILE A 83 15.23 -11.10 7.61
C ILE A 83 16.51 -11.79 7.16
N TYR A 84 16.39 -13.05 6.78
CA TYR A 84 17.47 -13.85 6.24
C TYR A 84 17.15 -14.20 4.79
N THR A 85 18.09 -13.99 3.88
CA THR A 85 17.92 -14.31 2.45
C THR A 85 18.77 -15.51 2.08
N VAL A 86 18.34 -16.27 1.07
CA VAL A 86 19.16 -17.37 0.52
C VAL A 86 20.47 -16.79 -0.03
N ASP A 87 21.60 -17.37 0.38
CA ASP A 87 22.92 -16.95 -0.08
C ASP A 87 23.10 -17.26 -1.58
N PRO A 88 23.35 -16.25 -2.44
CA PRO A 88 23.51 -16.47 -3.87
C PRO A 88 24.87 -17.09 -4.25
N ASN A 89 25.88 -17.00 -3.38
CA ASN A 89 27.24 -17.49 -3.65
C ASN A 89 27.71 -18.47 -2.57
N PRO A 90 27.14 -19.70 -2.53
CA PRO A 90 27.54 -20.68 -1.54
C PRO A 90 28.99 -21.15 -1.77
N ALA A 91 29.72 -21.40 -0.68
CA ALA A 91 31.11 -21.87 -0.73
C ALA A 91 31.25 -23.28 -1.37
N ASP A 92 30.17 -24.05 -1.37
CA ASP A 92 30.03 -25.35 -2.03
C ASP A 92 28.67 -25.40 -2.76
N ALA A 93 28.63 -25.94 -3.98
CA ALA A 93 27.45 -25.87 -4.86
C ALA A 93 26.22 -26.63 -4.31
N ASP A 94 26.44 -27.58 -3.41
CA ASP A 94 25.39 -28.39 -2.77
C ASP A 94 24.92 -27.84 -1.41
N GLU A 95 25.54 -26.77 -0.91
CA GLU A 95 25.28 -26.27 0.45
C GLU A 95 24.41 -25.01 0.45
N LYS A 96 23.10 -25.19 0.64
CA LYS A 96 22.15 -24.07 0.78
C LYS A 96 22.25 -23.46 2.18
N ARG A 97 22.47 -22.14 2.21
CA ARG A 97 22.57 -21.36 3.44
C ARG A 97 21.73 -20.10 3.33
N LEU A 98 21.27 -19.63 4.48
CA LEU A 98 20.67 -18.32 4.67
C LEU A 98 21.74 -17.37 5.20
N ARG A 99 21.61 -16.10 4.86
CA ARG A 99 22.46 -15.01 5.35
C ARG A 99 21.58 -13.88 5.87
N GLY A 100 21.97 -13.25 6.98
CA GLY A 100 21.26 -12.09 7.50
C GLY A 100 21.28 -10.93 6.51
N ALA A 101 20.10 -10.45 6.11
CA ALA A 101 19.94 -9.35 5.17
C ALA A 101 19.48 -8.05 5.86
N ALA A 102 18.57 -8.17 6.84
CA ALA A 102 18.04 -7.01 7.57
C ALA A 102 17.62 -7.35 9.00
N VAL A 103 17.52 -6.31 9.83
CA VAL A 103 17.19 -6.44 11.25
C VAL A 103 16.51 -5.18 11.80
N ALA A 104 15.35 -5.35 12.41
CA ALA A 104 14.68 -4.32 13.19
C ALA A 104 14.81 -4.61 14.69
N GLY A 105 15.09 -3.55 15.47
CA GLY A 105 15.23 -3.66 16.92
C GLY A 105 16.43 -4.50 17.36
N MET A 106 16.34 -5.04 18.58
CA MET A 106 17.39 -5.85 19.17
C MET A 106 17.16 -7.35 18.90
N PHE A 107 17.17 -7.74 17.63
CA PHE A 107 17.02 -9.14 17.22
C PHE A 107 18.18 -10.02 17.72
N PRO A 108 17.92 -11.22 18.27
CA PRO A 108 18.97 -12.09 18.80
C PRO A 108 19.81 -12.72 17.68
N LEU A 109 21.04 -13.11 18.02
CA LEU A 109 21.86 -13.98 17.16
C LEU A 109 21.54 -15.43 17.53
N PHE A 110 21.38 -16.28 16.52
CA PHE A 110 21.10 -17.70 16.73
C PHE A 110 22.40 -18.52 16.79
N HIS A 111 23.51 -17.99 16.26
CA HIS A 111 24.84 -18.60 16.32
C HIS A 111 25.94 -17.59 16.75
N GLY A 112 26.74 -17.94 17.79
CA GLY A 112 27.97 -17.23 18.20
C GLY A 112 27.94 -16.52 19.58
N GLU A 113 29.08 -16.50 20.28
CA GLU A 113 29.26 -15.82 21.59
C GLU A 113 29.76 -14.37 21.44
N SER A 114 29.08 -13.39 22.06
CA SER A 114 29.74 -12.33 22.85
C SER A 114 28.75 -11.36 23.50
N GLU A 115 28.77 -11.32 24.84
CA GLU A 115 28.05 -10.36 25.71
C GLU A 115 28.47 -8.88 25.51
N ILE A 116 29.39 -8.55 24.61
CA ILE A 116 30.07 -7.24 24.58
C ILE A 116 29.55 -6.27 23.49
N VAL A 117 28.79 -6.72 22.49
CA VAL A 117 28.38 -5.87 21.33
C VAL A 117 26.99 -5.23 21.51
N LEU A 118 26.43 -5.26 22.71
CA LEU A 118 25.01 -5.01 22.99
C LEU A 118 24.51 -3.54 22.93
N ALA A 119 25.34 -2.55 22.58
CA ALA A 119 24.96 -1.15 22.82
C ALA A 119 24.38 -0.38 21.61
N LYS A 120 24.54 -0.83 20.36
CA LYS A 120 24.14 -0.03 19.16
C LYS A 120 23.70 -0.89 17.97
N VAL A 121 22.51 -0.60 17.42
CA VAL A 121 21.85 -1.27 16.27
C VAL A 121 22.75 -1.40 15.03
N LYS A 122 23.58 -0.39 14.73
CA LYS A 122 24.46 -0.39 13.54
C LYS A 122 25.46 -1.55 13.51
N TYR A 123 26.00 -1.97 14.66
CA TYR A 123 26.96 -3.09 14.74
C TYR A 123 26.26 -4.46 14.65
N ARG A 124 24.96 -4.51 14.95
CA ARG A 124 24.19 -5.75 14.94
C ARG A 124 23.91 -6.24 13.52
N LEU A 125 23.53 -5.33 12.61
CA LEU A 125 23.38 -5.66 11.19
C LEU A 125 24.70 -6.16 10.58
N GLU A 126 25.82 -5.51 10.90
CA GLU A 126 27.12 -5.96 10.42
C GLU A 126 27.45 -7.38 10.89
N HIS A 127 27.09 -7.77 12.11
CA HIS A 127 27.27 -9.16 12.57
C HIS A 127 26.30 -10.15 11.95
N LEU A 128 25.00 -9.82 11.86
CA LEU A 128 24.00 -10.63 11.17
C LEU A 128 24.36 -10.91 9.72
N LYS A 129 24.97 -9.94 9.02
CA LYS A 129 25.47 -10.10 7.64
C LYS A 129 26.62 -11.09 7.50
N HIS A 130 27.28 -11.48 8.60
CA HIS A 130 28.34 -12.49 8.61
C HIS A 130 27.87 -13.80 9.27
N GLU A 131 26.63 -13.85 9.77
CA GLU A 131 25.97 -15.05 10.25
C GLU A 131 25.39 -15.82 9.06
N PHE A 132 25.74 -17.11 8.99
CA PHE A 132 25.20 -18.03 8.00
C PHE A 132 24.43 -19.13 8.72
N VAL A 133 23.21 -19.41 8.27
CA VAL A 133 22.37 -20.48 8.81
C VAL A 133 22.18 -21.53 7.72
N THR A 134 22.65 -22.74 7.95
CA THR A 134 22.49 -23.83 6.99
C THR A 134 21.04 -24.32 6.98
N PHE A 135 20.54 -24.74 5.82
CA PHE A 135 19.21 -25.32 5.72
C PHE A 135 19.10 -26.56 6.62
N GLY A 136 18.01 -26.66 7.38
CA GLY A 136 17.77 -27.68 8.40
C GLY A 136 18.38 -27.40 9.77
N ASP A 137 19.26 -26.40 9.91
CA ASP A 137 19.89 -26.04 11.18
C ASP A 137 19.10 -24.96 11.94
N GLY A 138 18.86 -25.19 13.23
CA GLY A 138 18.05 -24.31 14.06
C GLY A 138 16.59 -24.13 13.57
N ILE A 139 15.88 -23.18 14.17
CA ILE A 139 14.50 -22.84 13.77
C ILE A 139 14.46 -22.26 12.35
N LEU A 140 15.35 -21.32 12.02
CA LEU A 140 15.36 -20.63 10.73
C LEU A 140 15.73 -21.57 9.57
N GLY A 141 16.74 -22.42 9.76
CA GLY A 141 17.12 -23.40 8.76
C GLY A 141 16.04 -24.45 8.56
N ARG A 142 15.32 -24.86 9.62
CA ARG A 142 14.15 -25.76 9.48
C ARG A 142 13.06 -25.14 8.62
N VAL A 143 12.66 -23.90 8.89
CA VAL A 143 11.65 -23.19 8.10
C VAL A 143 12.06 -23.14 6.62
N ALA A 144 13.34 -22.87 6.33
CA ALA A 144 13.85 -22.87 4.97
C ALA A 144 13.90 -24.27 4.32
N ALA A 145 14.13 -25.34 5.09
CA ALA A 145 14.22 -26.70 4.57
C ALA A 145 12.84 -27.35 4.36
N THR A 146 11.90 -27.13 5.28
CA THR A 146 10.55 -27.71 5.22
C THR A 146 9.58 -26.82 4.47
N ASP A 147 9.92 -25.55 4.31
CA ASP A 147 9.04 -24.51 3.78
C ASP A 147 7.69 -24.51 4.51
N SER A 148 7.77 -24.37 5.83
CA SER A 148 6.61 -24.37 6.71
C SER A 148 6.85 -23.39 7.84
N SER A 149 5.86 -22.54 8.09
CA SER A 149 5.90 -21.54 9.13
C SER A 149 5.95 -22.17 10.51
N VAL A 150 6.59 -21.49 11.46
CA VAL A 150 6.73 -21.91 12.85
C VAL A 150 6.21 -20.80 13.75
N LEU A 151 5.41 -21.18 14.75
CA LEU A 151 4.93 -20.30 15.82
C LEU A 151 5.32 -20.92 17.17
N VAL A 152 6.04 -20.15 17.98
CA VAL A 152 6.46 -20.50 19.33
C VAL A 152 5.82 -19.51 20.29
N ARG A 153 4.74 -19.94 20.96
CA ARG A 153 4.03 -19.13 21.96
C ARG A 153 4.78 -19.00 23.29
N ASP A 154 5.61 -19.99 23.61
CA ASP A 154 6.45 -20.01 24.80
C ASP A 154 7.75 -20.77 24.52
N ALA A 155 8.86 -20.03 24.55
CA ALA A 155 10.20 -20.56 24.33
C ALA A 155 10.61 -21.63 25.36
N ALA A 156 10.12 -21.55 26.60
CA ALA A 156 10.49 -22.48 27.67
C ALA A 156 9.89 -23.88 27.46
N THR A 157 8.79 -23.98 26.72
CA THR A 157 8.09 -25.24 26.44
C THR A 157 8.29 -25.74 25.02
N TYR A 158 9.07 -25.03 24.21
CA TYR A 158 9.40 -25.45 22.86
C TYR A 158 10.25 -26.72 22.88
N GLY A 159 10.00 -27.66 21.97
CA GLY A 159 10.60 -29.01 21.99
C GLY A 159 12.13 -29.04 21.90
N VAL A 160 12.77 -27.94 21.51
CA VAL A 160 14.23 -27.77 21.52
C VAL A 160 14.60 -26.38 22.09
N PRO A 161 14.53 -26.16 23.41
CA PRO A 161 14.74 -24.83 24.02
C PRO A 161 16.16 -24.29 23.81
N GLU A 162 17.13 -25.19 23.65
CA GLU A 162 18.55 -24.86 23.44
C GLU A 162 18.80 -24.12 22.11
N GLU A 163 17.89 -24.24 21.14
CA GLU A 163 17.95 -23.51 19.87
C GLU A 163 17.38 -22.09 19.95
N ILE A 164 16.73 -21.73 21.06
CA ILE A 164 16.14 -20.41 21.25
C ILE A 164 17.10 -19.54 22.06
N PRO A 165 17.50 -18.36 21.54
CA PRO A 165 18.41 -17.48 22.26
C PRO A 165 17.86 -17.03 23.63
N PRO A 166 18.74 -16.78 24.62
CA PRO A 166 18.32 -16.23 25.91
C PRO A 166 17.56 -14.91 25.74
N ARG A 167 16.49 -14.71 26.53
CA ARG A 167 15.57 -13.54 26.49
C ARG A 167 14.55 -13.51 25.35
N VAL A 168 14.47 -14.58 24.55
CA VAL A 168 13.33 -14.81 23.66
C VAL A 168 12.26 -15.59 24.42
N HIS A 169 11.04 -15.08 24.40
CA HIS A 169 9.88 -15.68 25.07
C HIS A 169 8.83 -16.16 24.07
N THR A 170 8.64 -15.45 22.95
CA THR A 170 7.75 -15.82 21.85
C THR A 170 8.43 -15.53 20.51
N LEU A 171 8.15 -16.34 19.49
CA LEU A 171 8.76 -16.23 18.17
C LEU A 171 7.79 -16.71 17.08
N MET A 172 7.85 -16.10 15.91
CA MET A 172 7.27 -16.65 14.69
C MET A 172 8.25 -16.51 13.53
N ALA A 173 8.30 -17.52 12.66
CA ALA A 173 9.15 -17.51 11.48
C ALA A 173 8.39 -18.06 10.27
N VAL A 174 8.47 -17.36 9.14
CA VAL A 174 7.74 -17.72 7.91
C VAL A 174 8.68 -17.72 6.70
N PRO A 175 8.45 -18.61 5.72
CA PRO A 175 9.18 -18.57 4.46
C PRO A 175 8.78 -17.35 3.62
N MET A 176 9.73 -16.81 2.89
CA MET A 176 9.54 -15.73 1.91
C MET A 176 9.47 -16.34 0.51
N ARG A 177 8.29 -16.35 -0.12
CA ARG A 177 8.08 -17.00 -1.42
C ARG A 177 7.62 -16.04 -2.50
N VAL A 178 8.16 -16.22 -3.71
CA VAL A 178 7.69 -15.60 -4.95
C VAL A 178 7.68 -16.71 -6.01
N GLU A 179 6.60 -16.87 -6.76
CA GLU A 179 6.49 -17.84 -7.86
C GLU A 179 7.01 -19.26 -7.55
N ASN A 180 6.68 -19.78 -6.37
CA ASN A 180 7.08 -21.11 -5.90
C ASN A 180 8.59 -21.28 -5.59
N GLN A 181 9.35 -20.20 -5.55
CA GLN A 181 10.76 -20.17 -5.14
C GLN A 181 10.91 -19.55 -3.74
N LEU A 182 11.76 -20.17 -2.91
CA LEU A 182 12.12 -19.65 -1.59
C LEU A 182 13.23 -18.59 -1.74
N HIS A 183 12.96 -17.37 -1.28
CA HIS A 183 13.91 -16.25 -1.29
C HIS A 183 14.56 -16.00 0.07
N GLY A 184 13.97 -16.51 1.15
CA GLY A 184 14.47 -16.28 2.50
C GLY A 184 13.49 -16.69 3.60
N VAL A 185 13.77 -16.26 4.82
CA VAL A 185 12.95 -16.45 6.02
C VAL A 185 12.85 -15.11 6.74
N VAL A 186 11.63 -14.72 7.13
CA VAL A 186 11.41 -13.63 8.08
C VAL A 186 11.13 -14.24 9.44
N CYS A 187 11.74 -13.68 10.49
CA CYS A 187 11.54 -14.11 11.86
C CYS A 187 11.25 -12.91 12.76
N ALA A 188 10.11 -12.92 13.45
CA ALA A 188 9.75 -11.94 14.47
C ALA A 188 9.91 -12.54 15.87
N VAL A 189 10.41 -11.74 16.82
CA VAL A 189 10.74 -12.17 18.18
C VAL A 189 10.19 -11.17 19.19
N ASN A 190 9.51 -11.72 20.20
CA ASN A 190 8.82 -11.02 21.29
C ASN A 190 7.77 -9.99 20.84
N CYS A 191 6.74 -9.77 21.64
CA CYS A 191 5.83 -8.65 21.46
C CYS A 191 6.33 -7.44 22.27
N ARG A 192 6.10 -6.21 21.77
CA ARG A 192 6.45 -4.98 22.51
C ARG A 192 5.63 -4.80 23.79
N GLU A 193 4.45 -5.38 23.85
CA GLU A 193 3.61 -5.41 25.04
C GLU A 193 4.05 -6.59 25.93
N GLU A 194 4.54 -6.29 27.14
CA GLU A 194 5.20 -7.24 28.06
C GLU A 194 4.37 -8.48 28.47
N ALA A 195 3.10 -8.56 28.09
CA ALA A 195 2.21 -9.69 28.40
C ALA A 195 1.59 -10.36 27.15
N ARG A 196 1.85 -9.86 25.95
CA ARG A 196 1.28 -10.39 24.70
C ARG A 196 2.20 -11.48 24.13
N VAL A 197 1.59 -12.52 23.57
CA VAL A 197 2.27 -13.57 22.79
C VAL A 197 1.80 -13.52 21.34
N PHE A 198 2.59 -14.08 20.42
CA PHE A 198 2.15 -14.19 19.02
C PHE A 198 1.06 -15.26 18.89
N GLU A 199 -0.01 -14.93 18.18
CA GLU A 199 -1.10 -15.85 17.89
C GLU A 199 -1.14 -16.26 16.41
N GLU A 200 -2.03 -17.18 16.05
CA GLU A 200 -2.16 -17.63 14.66
C GLU A 200 -2.56 -16.50 13.69
N GLU A 201 -3.31 -15.51 14.17
CA GLU A 201 -3.64 -14.30 13.39
C GLU A 201 -2.39 -13.48 13.03
N ASP A 202 -1.44 -13.37 13.97
CA ASP A 202 -0.16 -12.70 13.73
C ASP A 202 0.70 -13.48 12.72
N LEU A 203 0.67 -14.81 12.81
CA LEU A 203 1.37 -15.68 11.87
C LEU A 203 0.81 -15.53 10.45
N GLN A 204 -0.51 -15.56 10.29
CA GLN A 204 -1.18 -15.37 9.01
C GLN A 204 -0.91 -13.98 8.42
N MET A 205 -0.90 -12.95 9.28
CA MET A 205 -0.53 -11.60 8.87
C MET A 205 0.94 -11.55 8.40
N LEU A 206 1.86 -12.16 9.14
CA LEU A 206 3.26 -12.24 8.75
C LEU A 206 3.45 -13.04 7.45
N GLU A 207 2.73 -14.14 7.24
CA GLU A 207 2.74 -14.89 5.97
C GLU A 207 2.25 -14.04 4.79
N THR A 208 1.20 -13.25 4.99
CA THR A 208 0.67 -12.35 3.96
C THR A 208 1.68 -11.24 3.63
N LEU A 209 2.33 -10.68 4.66
CA LEU A 209 3.28 -9.59 4.52
C LEU A 209 4.69 -10.05 4.11
N SER A 210 5.04 -11.33 4.33
CA SER A 210 6.34 -11.88 3.95
C SER A 210 6.58 -11.84 2.45
N TYR A 211 5.49 -11.83 1.66
CA TYR A 211 5.54 -11.58 0.23
C TYR A 211 6.23 -10.25 -0.11
N GLN A 212 5.97 -9.17 0.64
CA GLN A 212 6.60 -7.86 0.42
C GLN A 212 8.11 -7.92 0.68
N ALA A 213 8.53 -8.65 1.72
CA ALA A 213 9.95 -8.92 1.96
C ALA A 213 10.56 -9.79 0.86
N ALA A 214 9.80 -10.78 0.36
CA ALA A 214 10.25 -11.67 -0.70
C ALA A 214 10.49 -10.91 -2.02
N LEU A 215 9.58 -9.98 -2.35
CA LEU A 215 9.72 -9.06 -3.47
C LEU A 215 10.97 -8.17 -3.32
N ALA A 216 11.17 -7.55 -2.16
CA ALA A 216 12.35 -6.73 -1.88
C ALA A 216 13.64 -7.56 -1.90
N SER A 217 13.60 -8.82 -1.46
CA SER A 217 14.75 -9.74 -1.51
C SER A 217 15.09 -10.17 -2.93
N ASN A 218 14.09 -10.48 -3.75
CA ASN A 218 14.29 -10.84 -5.16
C ASN A 218 14.98 -9.68 -5.91
N LEU A 219 14.51 -8.46 -5.63
CA LEU A 219 15.10 -7.23 -6.12
C LEU A 219 16.62 -7.14 -5.82
N VAL A 220 17.08 -7.55 -4.63
CA VAL A 220 18.51 -7.56 -4.24
C VAL A 220 19.35 -8.50 -5.11
N ASN A 221 18.89 -9.73 -5.29
CA ASN A 221 19.62 -10.76 -6.04
C ASN A 221 19.66 -10.44 -7.54
N VAL A 222 18.62 -9.80 -8.06
CA VAL A 222 18.55 -9.33 -9.45
C VAL A 222 19.51 -8.16 -9.69
N TYR A 223 19.74 -7.30 -8.69
CA TYR A 223 20.58 -6.11 -8.84
C TYR A 223 22.08 -6.30 -8.70
N SER A 224 22.55 -7.40 -8.11
CA SER A 224 23.96 -7.58 -7.74
C SER A 224 24.87 -8.13 -8.84
N GLU A 225 24.35 -8.75 -9.93
CA GLU A 225 25.20 -9.54 -10.84
C GLU A 225 25.16 -9.26 -12.36
N ARG A 226 24.38 -8.31 -12.93
CA ARG A 226 24.26 -8.21 -14.42
C ARG A 226 24.27 -6.81 -15.05
N SER A 227 24.51 -6.77 -16.37
CA SER A 227 24.68 -5.55 -17.21
C SER A 227 23.45 -4.62 -17.15
N LYS A 228 23.67 -3.30 -17.26
CA LYS A 228 22.63 -2.25 -17.17
C LYS A 228 21.40 -2.49 -18.07
N GLN A 229 21.57 -3.11 -19.24
CA GLN A 229 20.46 -3.43 -20.16
C GLN A 229 19.58 -4.57 -19.66
N GLU A 230 20.17 -5.65 -19.13
CA GLU A 230 19.41 -6.76 -18.55
C GLU A 230 18.67 -6.30 -17.29
N ARG A 231 19.29 -5.42 -16.49
CA ARG A 231 18.68 -4.78 -15.33
C ARG A 231 17.39 -4.03 -15.69
N ILE A 232 17.41 -3.17 -16.71
CA ILE A 232 16.22 -2.41 -17.13
C ILE A 232 15.12 -3.36 -17.61
N LEU A 233 15.47 -4.38 -18.40
CA LEU A 233 14.49 -5.37 -18.88
C LEU A 233 13.85 -6.16 -17.73
N GLN A 234 14.60 -6.50 -16.69
CA GLN A 234 14.09 -7.19 -15.50
C GLN A 234 13.26 -6.28 -14.60
N GLU A 235 13.66 -5.02 -14.40
CA GLU A 235 12.84 -4.02 -13.69
C GLU A 235 11.46 -3.85 -14.36
N LEU A 236 11.44 -3.79 -15.69
CA LEU A 236 10.21 -3.69 -16.48
C LEU A 236 9.38 -4.98 -16.42
N HIS A 237 10.03 -6.16 -16.43
CA HIS A 237 9.34 -7.44 -16.25
C HIS A 237 8.65 -7.53 -14.88
N PHE A 238 9.39 -7.20 -13.83
CA PHE A 238 8.89 -7.25 -12.47
C PHE A 238 7.74 -6.26 -12.22
N GLY A 239 7.87 -5.02 -12.71
CA GLY A 239 6.79 -4.05 -12.60
C GLY A 239 5.53 -4.50 -13.36
N ARG A 240 5.67 -5.17 -14.52
CA ARG A 240 4.52 -5.77 -15.23
C ARG A 240 3.85 -6.86 -14.42
N GLU A 241 4.62 -7.70 -13.71
CA GLU A 241 4.06 -8.76 -12.86
C GLU A 241 3.30 -8.19 -11.67
N ILE A 242 3.87 -7.18 -11.00
CA ILE A 242 3.16 -6.44 -9.95
C ILE A 242 1.88 -5.86 -10.52
N GLN A 243 1.96 -5.07 -11.60
CA GLN A 243 0.80 -4.40 -12.18
C GLN A 243 -0.31 -5.40 -12.56
N ARG A 244 0.04 -6.52 -13.19
CA ARG A 244 -0.90 -7.60 -13.51
C ARG A 244 -1.57 -8.20 -12.28
N SER A 245 -0.85 -8.30 -11.16
CA SER A 245 -1.42 -8.79 -9.90
C SER A 245 -2.30 -7.75 -9.18
N LEU A 246 -2.13 -6.46 -9.50
CA LEU A 246 -2.86 -5.36 -8.88
C LEU A 246 -4.19 -5.07 -9.58
N LEU A 247 -4.22 -5.10 -10.91
CA LEU A 247 -5.43 -4.79 -11.68
C LEU A 247 -6.43 -5.95 -11.69
N PRO A 248 -7.74 -5.68 -11.64
CA PRO A 248 -8.77 -6.70 -11.79
C PRO A 248 -8.60 -7.46 -13.12
N ALA A 249 -8.66 -8.80 -13.06
CA ALA A 249 -8.59 -9.62 -14.27
C ALA A 249 -9.86 -9.49 -15.14
N GLN A 250 -10.99 -9.18 -14.51
CA GLN A 250 -12.30 -8.98 -15.12
C GLN A 250 -13.06 -7.90 -14.35
N VAL A 251 -13.95 -7.21 -15.04
CA VAL A 251 -14.94 -6.33 -14.41
C VAL A 251 -15.96 -7.17 -13.62
N PRO A 252 -16.53 -6.66 -12.51
CA PRO A 252 -17.50 -7.40 -11.71
C PRO A 252 -18.88 -7.46 -12.36
N GLU A 253 -19.62 -8.53 -12.10
CA GLU A 253 -21.08 -8.55 -12.32
C GLU A 253 -21.77 -7.86 -11.12
N TRP A 254 -22.45 -6.74 -11.34
CA TRP A 254 -23.08 -5.99 -10.26
C TRP A 254 -24.53 -5.58 -10.59
N GLY A 255 -25.48 -6.48 -10.39
CA GLY A 255 -26.90 -6.18 -10.64
C GLY A 255 -27.16 -5.82 -12.10
N SER A 256 -27.79 -4.66 -12.32
CA SER A 256 -28.10 -4.15 -13.67
C SER A 256 -27.03 -3.21 -14.24
N TYR A 257 -25.88 -3.07 -13.55
CA TYR A 257 -24.79 -2.19 -13.99
C TYR A 257 -23.86 -2.92 -14.96
N ASP A 258 -23.46 -2.20 -16.00
CA ASP A 258 -22.51 -2.66 -17.01
C ASP A 258 -21.22 -1.85 -16.93
N PHE A 259 -20.07 -2.53 -16.96
CA PHE A 259 -18.76 -1.94 -16.67
C PHE A 259 -17.76 -2.24 -17.78
N THR A 260 -16.99 -1.23 -18.15
CA THR A 260 -15.81 -1.39 -18.99
C THR A 260 -14.63 -0.67 -18.34
N ALA A 261 -13.46 -1.32 -18.35
CA ALA A 261 -12.21 -0.70 -17.95
C ALA A 261 -11.19 -0.81 -19.08
N PHE A 262 -10.43 0.27 -19.28
CA PHE A 262 -9.32 0.32 -20.21
C PHE A 262 -8.11 0.89 -19.51
N GLY A 263 -6.95 0.26 -19.71
CA GLY A 263 -5.67 0.72 -19.20
C GLY A 263 -4.58 0.46 -20.23
N LYS A 264 -3.85 1.50 -20.62
CA LYS A 264 -2.74 1.42 -21.56
C LYS A 264 -1.53 2.18 -21.01
N PRO A 265 -0.45 1.48 -20.61
CA PRO A 265 0.74 2.13 -20.08
C PRO A 265 1.51 2.88 -21.19
N ALA A 266 2.15 4.00 -20.84
CA ALA A 266 3.06 4.76 -21.70
C ALA A 266 4.46 4.14 -21.75
N LEU A 267 4.87 3.54 -20.63
CA LEU A 267 6.09 2.73 -20.53
C LEU A 267 5.69 1.25 -20.39
N GLU A 268 6.60 0.40 -19.93
CA GLU A 268 6.28 -1.01 -19.73
C GLU A 268 5.40 -1.28 -18.50
N VAL A 269 5.28 -0.31 -17.59
CA VAL A 269 4.55 -0.41 -16.33
C VAL A 269 3.83 0.92 -16.09
N ALA A 270 2.53 0.89 -15.81
CA ALA A 270 1.77 2.11 -15.50
C ALA A 270 1.92 2.53 -14.02
N GLY A 271 1.83 3.84 -13.79
CA GLY A 271 1.49 4.49 -12.52
C GLY A 271 -0.02 4.64 -12.30
N ASP A 272 -0.83 4.38 -13.32
CA ASP A 272 -2.28 4.36 -13.23
C ASP A 272 -2.85 3.07 -12.60
N TYR A 273 -3.85 3.24 -11.76
CA TYR A 273 -4.54 2.20 -11.00
C TYR A 273 -6.06 2.29 -11.19
N TYR A 274 -6.71 1.16 -11.44
CA TYR A 274 -8.15 1.04 -11.23
C TYR A 274 -8.50 -0.26 -10.49
N ASP A 275 -9.60 -0.26 -9.72
CA ASP A 275 -10.08 -1.44 -9.00
C ASP A 275 -11.61 -1.35 -8.78
N PHE A 276 -12.20 -2.51 -8.54
CA PHE A 276 -13.59 -2.67 -8.14
C PHE A 276 -13.62 -3.40 -6.80
N VAL A 277 -13.97 -2.70 -5.73
CA VAL A 277 -13.86 -3.20 -4.36
C VAL A 277 -15.25 -3.26 -3.74
N GLU A 278 -15.73 -4.48 -3.48
CA GLU A 278 -16.99 -4.69 -2.77
C GLU A 278 -16.85 -4.19 -1.32
N ILE A 279 -17.72 -3.26 -0.93
CA ILE A 279 -17.82 -2.78 0.45
C ILE A 279 -18.69 -3.74 1.26
N ASP A 280 -19.81 -4.15 0.68
CA ASP A 280 -20.73 -5.16 1.21
C ASP A 280 -21.58 -5.71 0.07
N GLU A 281 -22.60 -6.50 0.40
CA GLU A 281 -23.51 -7.13 -0.57
C GLU A 281 -24.20 -6.15 -1.54
N ASN A 282 -24.29 -4.86 -1.23
CA ASN A 282 -25.05 -3.87 -2.01
C ASN A 282 -24.22 -2.69 -2.50
N ARG A 283 -23.08 -2.40 -1.84
CA ARG A 283 -22.21 -1.27 -2.18
C ARG A 283 -20.91 -1.73 -2.85
N LEU A 284 -20.64 -1.20 -4.04
CA LEU A 284 -19.40 -1.40 -4.79
C LEU A 284 -18.64 -0.07 -4.89
N MET A 285 -17.35 -0.08 -4.57
CA MET A 285 -16.44 1.04 -4.79
C MET A 285 -15.68 0.85 -6.09
N ILE A 286 -15.76 1.85 -6.97
CA ILE A 286 -14.95 1.97 -8.19
C ILE A 286 -13.82 2.95 -7.89
N VAL A 287 -12.60 2.54 -8.20
CA VAL A 287 -11.40 3.34 -7.99
C VAL A 287 -10.74 3.61 -9.32
N VAL A 288 -10.37 4.86 -9.58
CA VAL A 288 -9.40 5.24 -10.61
C VAL A 288 -8.41 6.20 -9.97
N ALA A 289 -7.12 5.94 -10.14
CA ALA A 289 -6.08 6.74 -9.53
C ALA A 289 -4.85 6.82 -10.43
N ASP A 290 -4.08 7.88 -10.27
CA ASP A 290 -2.82 8.11 -10.96
C ASP A 290 -1.76 8.51 -9.92
N ALA A 291 -0.64 7.79 -9.95
CA ALA A 291 0.49 7.97 -9.06
C ALA A 291 1.57 8.84 -9.68
N THR A 292 2.09 9.81 -8.91
CA THR A 292 3.18 10.66 -9.41
C THR A 292 4.42 9.88 -9.81
N GLY A 293 4.95 10.20 -10.99
CA GLY A 293 6.11 9.52 -11.57
C GLY A 293 5.70 8.46 -12.58
N LYS A 294 6.64 7.63 -13.05
CA LYS A 294 6.38 6.56 -14.03
C LYS A 294 7.23 5.34 -13.74
N GLY A 295 6.80 4.18 -14.26
CA GLY A 295 7.54 2.93 -14.12
C GLY A 295 7.42 2.32 -12.72
N VAL A 296 8.45 1.59 -12.29
CA VAL A 296 8.43 0.77 -11.06
C VAL A 296 8.10 1.57 -9.78
N PRO A 297 8.65 2.79 -9.53
CA PRO A 297 8.31 3.55 -8.33
C PRO A 297 6.82 3.91 -8.24
N ALA A 298 6.21 4.32 -9.35
CA ALA A 298 4.77 4.63 -9.41
C ALA A 298 3.93 3.37 -9.17
N CYS A 299 4.33 2.24 -9.76
CA CYS A 299 3.70 0.94 -9.54
C CYS A 299 3.73 0.48 -8.07
N MET A 300 4.84 0.72 -7.35
CA MET A 300 4.92 0.44 -5.91
C MET A 300 3.98 1.34 -5.09
N LEU A 301 3.87 2.62 -5.45
CA LEU A 301 2.93 3.55 -4.82
C LEU A 301 1.48 3.09 -5.03
N MET A 302 1.13 2.63 -6.23
CA MET A 302 -0.17 2.01 -6.50
C MET A 302 -0.41 0.76 -5.65
N ALA A 303 0.59 -0.14 -5.54
CA ALA A 303 0.47 -1.36 -4.75
C ALA A 303 0.13 -1.06 -3.29
N MET A 304 0.82 -0.07 -2.72
CA MET A 304 0.56 0.41 -1.37
C MET A 304 -0.83 1.05 -1.24
N CYS A 305 -1.20 1.91 -2.19
CA CYS A 305 -2.51 2.54 -2.22
C CYS A 305 -3.65 1.51 -2.24
N ARG A 306 -3.57 0.51 -3.13
CA ARG A 306 -4.52 -0.60 -3.21
C ARG A 306 -4.64 -1.35 -1.89
N SER A 307 -3.51 -1.66 -1.25
CA SER A 307 -3.50 -2.32 0.06
C SER A 307 -4.25 -1.50 1.12
N PHE A 308 -4.02 -0.18 1.16
CA PHE A 308 -4.76 0.70 2.07
C PHE A 308 -6.24 0.78 1.74
N VAL A 309 -6.62 0.91 0.47
CA VAL A 309 -8.03 0.91 0.05
C VAL A 309 -8.74 -0.36 0.54
N ARG A 310 -8.16 -1.54 0.26
CA ARG A 310 -8.76 -2.83 0.65
C ARG A 310 -8.83 -3.00 2.18
N SER A 311 -7.82 -2.55 2.91
CA SER A 311 -7.84 -2.56 4.38
C SER A 311 -8.87 -1.60 4.98
N LEU A 312 -9.13 -0.46 4.34
CA LEU A 312 -10.05 0.55 4.87
C LEU A 312 -11.52 0.26 4.56
N VAL A 313 -11.79 -0.50 3.49
CA VAL A 313 -13.17 -0.82 3.07
C VAL A 313 -13.95 -1.57 4.14
N GLU A 314 -13.31 -2.42 4.95
CA GLU A 314 -13.96 -3.16 6.05
C GLU A 314 -14.62 -2.24 7.10
N ARG A 315 -14.17 -0.99 7.20
CA ARG A 315 -14.67 0.00 8.16
C ARG A 315 -15.32 1.19 7.47
N TYR A 316 -15.80 1.00 6.24
CA TYR A 316 -16.35 2.06 5.42
C TYR A 316 -17.56 2.75 6.08
N ALA A 317 -17.44 4.07 6.30
CA ALA A 317 -18.44 4.90 6.96
C ALA A 317 -18.90 6.11 6.13
N GLY A 318 -18.44 6.20 4.87
CA GLY A 318 -18.66 7.33 3.96
C GLY A 318 -17.36 7.77 3.28
N LEU A 319 -17.45 8.36 2.10
CA LEU A 319 -16.28 8.60 1.25
C LEU A 319 -15.38 9.73 1.79
N GLU A 320 -15.94 10.76 2.44
CA GLU A 320 -15.14 11.85 3.04
C GLU A 320 -14.19 11.29 4.11
N HIS A 321 -14.72 10.46 5.03
CA HIS A 321 -13.92 9.84 6.08
C HIS A 321 -12.90 8.86 5.50
N PHE A 322 -13.32 8.09 4.50
CA PHE A 322 -12.45 7.15 3.80
C PHE A 322 -11.26 7.85 3.13
N LEU A 323 -11.50 8.93 2.38
CA LEU A 323 -10.45 9.73 1.73
C LEU A 323 -9.53 10.40 2.76
N LYS A 324 -10.07 10.90 3.88
CA LYS A 324 -9.24 11.45 4.98
C LYS A 324 -8.31 10.40 5.58
N GLU A 325 -8.82 9.21 5.86
CA GLU A 325 -8.01 8.13 6.43
C GLU A 325 -7.00 7.59 5.40
N LEU A 326 -7.40 7.47 4.13
CA LEU A 326 -6.50 7.09 3.05
C LEU A 326 -5.39 8.15 2.86
N ASN A 327 -5.73 9.45 2.85
CA ASN A 327 -4.76 10.54 2.81
C ASN A 327 -3.80 10.45 4.01
N LEU A 328 -4.32 10.14 5.19
CA LEU A 328 -3.49 9.99 6.39
C LEU A 328 -2.50 8.83 6.23
N ARG A 329 -2.94 7.67 5.75
CA ARG A 329 -2.07 6.51 5.55
C ARG A 329 -1.03 6.76 4.46
N LEU A 330 -1.44 7.36 3.34
CA LEU A 330 -0.54 7.73 2.25
C LEU A 330 0.46 8.79 2.69
N PHE A 331 0.02 9.91 3.24
CA PHE A 331 0.89 10.99 3.74
C PHE A 331 1.89 10.49 4.80
N ARG A 332 1.53 9.49 5.59
CA ARG A 332 2.43 8.87 6.58
C ARG A 332 3.39 7.84 5.98
N GLY A 333 2.98 7.21 4.89
CA GLY A 333 3.74 6.19 4.17
C GLY A 333 4.55 6.74 2.99
N THR A 334 4.38 8.04 2.64
CA THR A 334 5.04 8.69 1.51
C THR A 334 5.70 10.02 1.87
N ASP A 335 6.60 10.47 0.99
CA ASP A 335 7.11 11.83 1.01
C ASP A 335 6.17 12.83 0.36
N ALA A 336 6.37 14.11 0.67
CA ALA A 336 5.66 15.22 0.01
C ALA A 336 5.84 15.24 -1.53
N ALA A 337 6.87 14.58 -2.07
CA ALA A 337 7.08 14.46 -3.52
C ALA A 337 6.29 13.30 -4.16
N ASN A 338 5.76 12.37 -3.35
CA ASN A 338 5.05 11.18 -3.79
C ASN A 338 3.59 11.30 -3.34
N PHE A 339 2.75 11.74 -4.26
CA PHE A 339 1.32 11.88 -4.07
C PHE A 339 0.58 11.12 -5.17
N LEU A 340 -0.73 10.98 -5.00
CA LEU A 340 -1.55 10.30 -5.98
C LEU A 340 -2.89 11.02 -6.12
N THR A 341 -3.35 11.15 -7.35
CA THR A 341 -4.68 11.65 -7.64
C THR A 341 -5.66 10.48 -7.67
N MET A 342 -6.89 10.67 -7.20
CA MET A 342 -7.87 9.58 -7.16
C MET A 342 -9.31 10.06 -7.34
N GLY A 343 -10.06 9.37 -8.19
CA GLY A 343 -11.52 9.41 -8.27
C GLY A 343 -12.11 8.14 -7.65
N LEU A 344 -13.10 8.31 -6.78
CA LEU A 344 -13.82 7.22 -6.12
C LEU A 344 -15.32 7.36 -6.34
N VAL A 345 -15.97 6.32 -6.88
CA VAL A 345 -17.43 6.23 -6.94
C VAL A 345 -17.89 5.04 -6.11
N VAL A 346 -18.80 5.24 -5.16
CA VAL A 346 -19.50 4.15 -4.48
C VAL A 346 -20.92 4.05 -5.00
N ILE A 347 -21.30 2.87 -5.49
CA ILE A 347 -22.61 2.57 -6.05
C ILE A 347 -23.37 1.60 -5.15
N ASP A 348 -24.54 1.99 -4.68
CA ASP A 348 -25.49 1.09 -4.02
C ASP A 348 -26.49 0.52 -5.03
N LYS A 349 -26.46 -0.80 -5.28
CA LYS A 349 -27.34 -1.45 -6.26
C LYS A 349 -28.80 -1.60 -5.84
N LYS A 350 -29.14 -1.36 -4.56
CA LYS A 350 -30.53 -1.36 -4.08
C LYS A 350 -31.19 -0.01 -4.25
N THR A 351 -30.45 1.06 -3.98
CA THR A 351 -31.00 2.43 -3.99
C THR A 351 -30.65 3.20 -5.26
N HIS A 352 -29.70 2.69 -6.05
CA HIS A 352 -29.06 3.39 -7.17
C HIS A 352 -28.42 4.73 -6.77
N VAL A 353 -28.21 4.96 -5.48
CA VAL A 353 -27.53 6.15 -4.98
C VAL A 353 -26.02 5.95 -5.16
N CYS A 354 -25.39 6.97 -5.73
CA CYS A 354 -23.95 7.05 -5.90
C CYS A 354 -23.36 8.14 -5.03
N GLU A 355 -22.20 7.88 -4.44
CA GLU A 355 -21.35 8.86 -3.77
C GLU A 355 -20.06 9.00 -4.56
N TYR A 356 -19.72 10.21 -4.98
CA TYR A 356 -18.48 10.52 -5.68
C TYR A 356 -17.60 11.44 -4.84
N GLY A 357 -16.31 11.13 -4.79
CA GLY A 357 -15.29 12.00 -4.22
C GLY A 357 -14.06 12.02 -5.10
N CYS A 358 -13.38 13.16 -5.08
CA CYS A 358 -12.22 13.44 -5.91
C CYS A 358 -11.08 13.97 -5.03
N ALA A 359 -9.89 13.41 -5.20
CA ALA A 359 -8.68 13.86 -4.58
C ALA A 359 -7.67 14.24 -5.67
N GLY A 360 -7.71 15.50 -6.13
CA GLY A 360 -6.82 16.03 -7.16
C GLY A 360 -6.97 15.44 -8.57
N HIS A 361 -7.97 14.60 -8.82
CA HIS A 361 -8.15 13.84 -10.06
C HIS A 361 -8.94 14.61 -11.13
N PRO A 362 -8.93 14.17 -12.40
CA PRO A 362 -9.89 14.65 -13.39
C PRO A 362 -11.35 14.54 -12.93
N PRO A 363 -12.25 15.38 -13.47
CA PRO A 363 -13.66 15.36 -13.10
C PRO A 363 -14.36 14.08 -13.55
N LEU A 364 -15.40 13.69 -12.83
CA LEU A 364 -16.33 12.67 -13.28
C LEU A 364 -17.20 13.25 -14.39
N LEU A 365 -17.26 12.59 -15.56
CA LEU A 365 -18.26 12.92 -16.56
C LEU A 365 -19.49 12.04 -16.36
N ILE A 366 -20.66 12.67 -16.30
CA ILE A 366 -21.95 12.00 -16.14
C ILE A 366 -22.79 12.33 -17.35
N ARG A 367 -23.12 11.33 -18.16
CA ARG A 367 -24.15 11.47 -19.18
C ARG A 367 -25.47 10.98 -18.61
N THR A 368 -26.45 11.87 -18.55
CA THR A 368 -27.81 11.53 -18.13
C THR A 368 -28.66 11.12 -19.33
N ALA A 369 -29.79 10.46 -19.08
CA ALA A 369 -30.77 10.11 -20.12
C ALA A 369 -31.37 11.32 -20.89
N LEU A 370 -31.07 12.55 -20.47
CA LEU A 370 -31.47 13.79 -21.15
C LEU A 370 -30.43 14.29 -22.17
N ASP A 371 -29.46 13.43 -22.56
CA ASP A 371 -28.34 13.73 -23.47
C ASP A 371 -27.53 14.98 -23.09
N LYS A 372 -27.42 15.24 -21.79
CA LYS A 372 -26.52 16.28 -21.25
C LYS A 372 -25.42 15.64 -20.44
N THR A 373 -24.19 15.94 -20.82
CA THR A 373 -23.01 15.65 -20.02
C THR A 373 -22.84 16.70 -18.93
N LEU A 374 -22.82 16.22 -17.70
CA LEU A 374 -22.47 16.97 -16.50
C LEU A 374 -21.03 16.62 -16.12
N GLU A 375 -20.33 17.62 -15.60
CA GLU A 375 -18.96 17.48 -15.13
C GLU A 375 -18.95 17.77 -13.63
N ILE A 376 -18.50 16.79 -12.84
CA ILE A 376 -18.51 16.88 -11.38
C ILE A 376 -17.08 16.76 -10.86
N LYS A 377 -16.64 17.78 -10.11
CA LYS A 377 -15.33 17.82 -9.44
C LYS A 377 -15.47 18.40 -8.03
N PRO A 378 -15.77 17.56 -7.02
CA PRO A 378 -15.71 17.99 -5.64
C PRO A 378 -14.29 18.46 -5.29
N GLU A 379 -14.16 19.41 -4.38
CA GLU A 379 -12.84 19.90 -3.97
C GLU A 379 -12.10 18.88 -3.09
N GLY A 380 -10.81 18.71 -3.35
CA GLY A 380 -9.95 17.85 -2.55
C GLY A 380 -8.54 17.84 -3.13
N PRO A 381 -7.48 17.99 -2.32
CA PRO A 381 -6.10 17.91 -2.81
C PRO A 381 -5.76 16.47 -3.22
N ALA A 382 -4.65 16.29 -3.94
CA ALA A 382 -4.11 14.95 -4.16
C ALA A 382 -3.77 14.27 -2.81
N LEU A 383 -3.96 12.94 -2.74
CA LEU A 383 -3.68 12.18 -1.54
C LEU A 383 -2.17 12.07 -1.31
N GLY A 384 -1.75 12.18 -0.06
CA GLY A 384 -0.34 12.17 0.33
C GLY A 384 0.37 13.51 0.14
N LEU A 385 -0.29 14.53 -0.42
CA LEU A 385 0.32 15.85 -0.65
C LEU A 385 0.40 16.70 0.61
N LEU A 386 -0.70 16.75 1.39
CA LEU A 386 -0.81 17.57 2.61
C LEU A 386 -1.32 16.74 3.78
N PRO A 387 -0.80 16.95 5.00
CA PRO A 387 -1.33 16.28 6.19
C PRO A 387 -2.73 16.81 6.53
N ASN A 388 -3.57 15.95 7.07
CA ASN A 388 -4.92 16.32 7.53
C ASN A 388 -4.90 17.46 8.57
N GLU A 389 -3.83 17.57 9.36
CA GLU A 389 -3.64 18.62 10.37
C GLU A 389 -3.62 20.05 9.78
N PHE A 390 -3.43 20.19 8.46
CA PHE A 390 -3.50 21.47 7.75
C PHE A 390 -4.95 21.85 7.34
N GLY A 391 -5.95 21.14 7.85
CA GLY A 391 -7.35 21.39 7.50
C GLY A 391 -7.70 20.88 6.10
N VAL A 392 -7.14 19.72 5.72
CA VAL A 392 -7.49 19.07 4.45
C VAL A 392 -8.93 18.55 4.51
N HIS A 393 -9.72 18.93 3.51
CA HIS A 393 -11.09 18.47 3.31
C HIS A 393 -11.20 17.81 1.94
N PHE A 394 -12.05 16.80 1.87
CA PHE A 394 -12.42 16.11 0.63
C PHE A 394 -13.94 16.20 0.53
N ASP A 395 -14.41 17.03 -0.37
CA ASP A 395 -15.83 17.14 -0.63
C ASP A 395 -16.31 15.89 -1.36
N THR A 396 -17.57 15.54 -1.09
CA THR A 396 -18.23 14.40 -1.71
C THR A 396 -19.59 14.85 -2.25
N LEU A 397 -19.99 14.28 -3.37
CA LEU A 397 -21.29 14.56 -3.98
C LEU A 397 -22.09 13.27 -4.09
N THR A 398 -23.33 13.31 -3.61
CA THR A 398 -24.28 12.22 -3.73
C THR A 398 -25.30 12.51 -4.82
N PHE A 399 -25.57 11.54 -5.69
CA PHE A 399 -26.57 11.66 -6.75
C PHE A 399 -27.24 10.32 -7.06
N LEU A 400 -28.39 10.37 -7.73
CA LEU A 400 -29.11 9.18 -8.16
C LEU A 400 -28.62 8.75 -9.56
N PHE A 401 -28.21 7.49 -9.69
CA PHE A 401 -27.81 6.89 -10.96
C PHE A 401 -29.06 6.33 -11.64
N ASN A 402 -29.77 7.18 -12.37
CA ASN A 402 -31.01 6.79 -13.05
C ASN A 402 -30.73 5.85 -14.24
N PRO A 403 -31.69 4.99 -14.62
CA PRO A 403 -31.63 4.28 -15.89
C PRO A 403 -31.32 5.20 -17.08
N GLY A 404 -30.49 4.74 -18.01
CA GLY A 404 -29.96 5.53 -19.13
C GLY A 404 -28.82 6.49 -18.75
N THR A 405 -28.26 6.37 -17.53
CA THR A 405 -27.09 7.16 -17.11
C THR A 405 -25.79 6.40 -17.40
N SER A 406 -24.73 7.13 -17.70
CA SER A 406 -23.38 6.59 -17.84
C SER A 406 -22.38 7.50 -17.13
N LEU A 407 -21.40 6.92 -16.45
CA LEU A 407 -20.30 7.63 -15.82
C LEU A 407 -19.00 7.27 -16.51
N LEU A 408 -18.10 8.25 -16.63
CA LEU A 408 -16.73 8.07 -17.09
C LEU A 408 -15.77 8.64 -16.03
N LEU A 409 -14.96 7.75 -15.45
CA LEU A 409 -13.75 8.09 -14.71
C LEU A 409 -12.56 7.91 -15.65
N PHE A 410 -11.59 8.82 -15.60
CA PHE A 410 -10.43 8.78 -16.49
C PHE A 410 -9.22 9.51 -15.90
N THR A 411 -8.02 9.10 -16.32
CA THR A 411 -6.75 9.78 -15.98
C THR A 411 -6.42 10.85 -17.00
N ASP A 412 -5.58 11.81 -16.60
CA ASP A 412 -5.20 12.95 -17.42
C ASP A 412 -4.38 12.55 -18.66
N GLY A 413 -3.72 11.40 -18.68
CA GLY A 413 -3.03 10.89 -19.86
C GLY A 413 -3.92 10.65 -21.09
N ILE A 414 -5.25 10.64 -20.92
CA ILE A 414 -6.21 10.72 -22.04
C ILE A 414 -6.31 12.16 -22.57
N THR A 415 -6.51 13.14 -21.69
CA THR A 415 -6.71 14.55 -22.07
C THR A 415 -5.41 15.26 -22.45
N GLU A 416 -4.29 14.89 -21.85
CA GLU A 416 -2.95 15.46 -22.07
C GLU A 416 -2.18 14.72 -23.18
N ALA A 417 -2.83 13.80 -23.90
CA ALA A 417 -2.23 13.12 -25.04
C ALA A 417 -1.84 14.14 -26.12
N LEU A 418 -0.56 14.13 -26.52
CA LEU A 418 0.01 15.13 -27.42
C LEU A 418 0.02 14.66 -28.88
N ASN A 419 -0.39 15.53 -29.80
CA ASN A 419 -0.18 15.32 -31.23
C ASN A 419 1.24 15.76 -31.68
N ARG A 420 1.53 15.64 -32.98
CA ARG A 420 2.84 16.03 -33.57
C ARG A 420 3.22 17.50 -33.36
N ASP A 421 2.23 18.38 -33.20
CA ASP A 421 2.43 19.81 -32.97
C ASP A 421 2.59 20.13 -31.47
N GLY A 422 2.59 19.12 -30.60
CA GLY A 422 2.64 19.28 -29.15
C GLY A 422 1.36 19.87 -28.56
N THR A 423 0.23 19.75 -29.27
CA THR A 423 -1.09 20.16 -28.77
C THR A 423 -1.76 19.00 -28.06
N GLU A 424 -2.32 19.25 -26.88
CA GLU A 424 -3.09 18.29 -26.10
C GLU A 424 -4.44 17.95 -26.76
N PHE A 425 -4.88 16.71 -26.58
CA PHE A 425 -6.19 16.22 -27.01
C PHE A 425 -7.31 17.07 -26.41
N GLY A 426 -7.21 17.32 -25.11
CA GLY A 426 -8.07 18.22 -24.36
C GLY A 426 -9.42 17.63 -23.99
N GLN A 427 -9.98 18.14 -22.90
CA GLN A 427 -11.24 17.67 -22.33
C GLN A 427 -12.46 17.94 -23.24
N GLU A 428 -12.44 19.01 -24.04
CA GLU A 428 -13.53 19.33 -24.97
C GLU A 428 -13.71 18.26 -26.07
N ARG A 429 -12.60 17.69 -26.58
CA ARG A 429 -12.67 16.60 -27.56
C ARG A 429 -13.17 15.32 -26.93
N LEU A 430 -12.70 15.02 -25.72
CA LEU A 430 -13.19 13.88 -24.93
C LEU A 430 -14.71 13.97 -24.73
N LYS A 431 -15.21 15.14 -24.31
CA LYS A 431 -16.64 15.40 -24.12
C LYS A 431 -17.43 15.25 -25.41
N ALA A 432 -16.92 15.76 -26.54
CA ALA A 432 -17.58 15.63 -27.83
C ALA A 432 -17.76 14.15 -28.26
N ILE A 433 -16.73 13.31 -28.06
CA ILE A 433 -16.82 11.86 -28.36
C ILE A 433 -17.76 11.16 -27.37
N TRP A 434 -17.66 11.51 -26.09
CA TRP A 434 -18.52 10.99 -25.03
C TRP A 434 -20.00 11.30 -25.30
N ASP A 435 -20.32 12.53 -25.73
CA ASP A 435 -21.67 12.93 -26.13
C ASP A 435 -22.15 12.20 -27.39
N ALA A 436 -21.27 12.01 -28.38
CA ALA A 436 -21.60 11.29 -29.61
C ALA A 436 -21.87 9.80 -29.40
N SER A 437 -21.40 9.22 -28.29
CA SER A 437 -21.54 7.80 -27.97
C SER A 437 -22.77 7.50 -27.09
N ALA A 438 -23.81 8.36 -27.14
CA ALA A 438 -24.95 8.34 -26.21
C ALA A 438 -25.70 7.01 -26.12
N THR A 439 -25.80 6.27 -27.24
CA THR A 439 -26.57 5.03 -27.36
C THR A 439 -25.71 3.78 -27.48
N ALA A 440 -24.39 3.94 -27.43
CA ALA A 440 -23.42 2.86 -27.53
C ALA A 440 -23.41 2.01 -26.24
N ALA A 441 -22.91 0.78 -26.31
CA ALA A 441 -22.56 0.01 -25.12
C ALA A 441 -21.27 0.55 -24.46
N PRO A 442 -21.01 0.33 -23.16
CA PRO A 442 -19.79 0.80 -22.48
C PRO A 442 -18.48 0.44 -23.20
N GLU A 443 -18.35 -0.76 -23.75
CA GLU A 443 -17.19 -1.17 -24.55
C GLU A 443 -17.03 -0.35 -25.81
N GLU A 444 -18.12 -0.08 -26.53
CA GLU A 444 -18.11 0.74 -27.74
C GLU A 444 -17.80 2.20 -27.41
N MET A 445 -18.33 2.74 -26.30
CA MET A 445 -17.96 4.07 -25.81
C MET A 445 -16.45 4.16 -25.51
N SER A 446 -15.90 3.16 -24.82
CA SER A 446 -14.46 3.10 -24.52
C SER A 446 -13.64 3.06 -25.81
N GLN A 447 -14.04 2.22 -26.76
CA GLN A 447 -13.36 2.07 -28.05
C GLN A 447 -13.40 3.38 -28.87
N ASN A 448 -14.55 4.08 -28.90
CA ASN A 448 -14.68 5.38 -29.57
C ASN A 448 -13.72 6.43 -28.99
N ILE A 449 -13.54 6.45 -27.66
CA ILE A 449 -12.57 7.35 -27.01
C ILE A 449 -11.14 6.96 -27.39
N VAL A 450 -10.81 5.67 -27.32
CA VAL A 450 -9.47 5.15 -27.67
C VAL A 450 -9.12 5.49 -29.12
N ASP A 451 -10.04 5.27 -30.05
CA ASP A 451 -9.84 5.58 -31.47
C ASP A 451 -9.74 7.09 -31.71
N GLY A 452 -10.55 7.89 -31.03
CA GLY A 452 -10.44 9.35 -31.12
C GLY A 452 -9.11 9.91 -30.64
N VAL A 453 -8.58 9.38 -29.52
CA VAL A 453 -7.24 9.74 -29.04
C VAL A 453 -6.18 9.29 -30.03
N LYS A 454 -6.28 8.07 -30.54
CA LYS A 454 -5.32 7.52 -31.52
C LYS A 454 -5.29 8.31 -32.82
N ASP A 455 -6.45 8.68 -33.35
CA ASP A 455 -6.57 9.47 -34.59
C ASP A 455 -5.98 10.87 -34.42
N PHE A 456 -6.14 11.47 -33.23
CA PHE A 456 -5.57 12.78 -32.92
C PHE A 456 -4.05 12.76 -32.74
N VAL A 457 -3.53 11.77 -32.01
CA VAL A 457 -2.11 11.62 -31.68
C VAL A 457 -1.30 11.17 -32.91
N GLY A 458 -1.88 10.30 -33.75
CA GLY A 458 -1.22 9.72 -34.92
C GLY A 458 -0.02 8.84 -34.51
N ASP A 459 1.15 9.09 -35.10
CA ASP A 459 2.38 8.34 -34.81
C ASP A 459 3.17 8.88 -33.60
N THR A 460 2.66 9.89 -32.88
CA THR A 460 3.36 10.45 -31.73
C THR A 460 3.41 9.44 -30.58
N PRO A 461 4.58 9.22 -29.94
CA PRO A 461 4.67 8.34 -28.78
C PRO A 461 3.78 8.81 -27.63
N GLN A 462 3.18 7.86 -26.91
CA GLN A 462 2.36 8.14 -25.74
C GLN A 462 3.20 8.84 -24.66
N SER A 463 2.69 9.96 -24.15
CA SER A 463 3.35 10.77 -23.13
C SER A 463 3.08 10.26 -21.72
N ASP A 464 1.85 9.82 -21.43
CA ASP A 464 1.40 9.37 -20.11
C ASP A 464 0.48 8.15 -20.15
N ASP A 465 0.33 7.47 -19.02
CA ASP A 465 -0.55 6.31 -18.87
C ASP A 465 -2.02 6.70 -19.14
N GLN A 466 -2.75 5.82 -19.81
CA GLN A 466 -4.13 6.09 -20.22
C GLN A 466 -5.06 5.09 -19.56
N THR A 467 -5.87 5.57 -18.62
CA THR A 467 -6.82 4.74 -17.89
C THR A 467 -8.20 5.36 -17.89
N MET A 468 -9.21 4.52 -18.09
CA MET A 468 -10.60 4.92 -17.93
C MET A 468 -11.45 3.76 -17.40
N VAL A 469 -12.50 4.10 -16.68
CA VAL A 469 -13.56 3.19 -16.27
C VAL A 469 -14.89 3.82 -16.64
N ILE A 470 -15.70 3.06 -17.38
CA ILE A 470 -17.07 3.41 -17.76
C ILE A 470 -18.01 2.50 -17.00
N VAL A 471 -19.05 3.09 -16.40
CA VAL A 471 -20.18 2.34 -15.84
C VAL A 471 -21.47 2.89 -16.44
N SER A 472 -22.37 2.01 -16.83
CA SER A 472 -23.69 2.39 -17.33
C SER A 472 -24.80 1.60 -16.66
N LEU A 473 -25.98 2.20 -16.62
CA LEU A 473 -27.21 1.53 -16.24
C LEU A 473 -28.16 1.65 -17.43
N ALA A 474 -28.52 0.51 -18.03
CA ALA A 474 -29.42 0.49 -19.19
C ALA A 474 -30.73 1.23 -18.88
N ALA A 475 -31.30 1.91 -19.87
CA ALA A 475 -32.63 2.47 -19.74
C ALA A 475 -33.64 1.33 -19.56
N GLU A 476 -34.61 1.48 -18.66
CA GLU A 476 -35.73 0.54 -18.60
C GLU A 476 -36.48 0.63 -19.94
N GLU A 477 -36.67 -0.51 -20.61
CA GLU A 477 -37.61 -0.57 -21.74
C GLU A 477 -38.97 -0.10 -21.23
N PRO A 478 -39.68 0.80 -21.94
CA PRO A 478 -41.02 1.17 -21.54
C PRO A 478 -41.86 -0.11 -21.53
N THR A 479 -42.29 -0.54 -20.36
CA THR A 479 -43.30 -1.58 -20.22
C THR A 479 -44.54 -1.09 -20.96
N ASP A 480 -44.83 -1.68 -22.12
CA ASP A 480 -46.08 -1.47 -22.85
C ASP A 480 -47.25 -1.69 -21.86
N ALA A 481 -47.91 -0.59 -21.51
CA ALA A 481 -49.04 -0.54 -20.59
C ALA A 481 -50.37 -0.80 -21.31
#